data_AF-A0A0K6GDX7-F1
#
_entry.id   AF-A0A0K6GDX7-F1
#
_cell.length_a   1.000
_cell.length_b   1.000
_cell.length_c   1.000
_cell.angle_alpha   90.00
_cell.angle_beta   90.00
_cell.angle_gamma   90.00
#
_symmetry.space_group_name_H-M   'P 1'
#
loop_
_entity.id
_entity.type
_entity.pdbx_description
1 polymer ?
#
loop_
_entity_poly.entity_id
_entity_poly.type
_entity_poly.pdbx_seq_one_letter_code
_entity_poly.pdbx_strand_id
1 'polypeptide(L)'
;MGFPQAHNKKLRIAAIGAGASGLAILRIFSEEFRKEIDAGDCELVCFEKRHDAGGIWLPDHPNTIPQTDIPDTPLYDCLTTNLPLPVMLYPSFDPAPSTHLFPPAHAVLGYLQGYETQFKLRHFIQFNTVVSRAFWNDATRQWDVTIHPRGQPDNPNHLYFDHLLVTNGHYAKPRFVTYPGLSDWSASESRLVIHSMWYREPSQYHGLRVLIIGGGPSGNDISNDLCKVAKETIQSVRSFGDEDIGPVTKRGKIDHFTSDGLVVFESGKQAYVDRVILATGYQYDFPFLPQLPVRDPGVEESSLYNSRAHIYPLARHIFPLLAPFPPDSIAFIGLPVRLAPFPLFEAQALLVARIISGRVRLDFDQELQLCKDRNEKLREVHKSPERVAKHWHVLDGDLQFAHREELWRLAGENRSCPEWSSEIYGAKLILRDEWKDLVRTGEADSWAKGVGEGGMKDWVELMYRVLRRAERGTN
;
A
#
# COMPACT_ATOMS: atom_id res chain seq x y z
N MET A 1 28.21 29.76 0.01
CA MET A 1 28.33 30.66 1.19
C MET A 1 27.60 30.00 2.35
N GLY A 2 28.25 29.99 3.52
CA GLY A 2 27.82 29.63 4.88
C GLY A 2 26.53 28.83 5.14
N PHE A 3 26.64 27.82 6.01
CA PHE A 3 25.52 27.31 6.80
C PHE A 3 24.65 28.48 7.30
N PRO A 4 23.31 28.43 7.16
CA PRO A 4 22.45 29.34 7.90
C PRO A 4 22.76 29.20 9.39
N GLN A 5 22.81 30.34 10.07
CA GLN A 5 23.18 30.51 11.47
C GLN A 5 22.75 29.36 12.38
N ALA A 6 23.66 28.98 13.28
CA ALA A 6 23.39 28.11 14.42
C ALA A 6 22.16 28.59 15.19
N HIS A 7 21.03 27.93 14.99
CA HIS A 7 20.07 27.76 16.06
C HIS A 7 20.51 26.53 16.83
N ASN A 8 20.90 26.76 18.08
CA ASN A 8 21.17 25.78 19.12
C ASN A 8 19.88 25.02 19.49
N LYS A 9 19.22 24.41 18.50
CA LYS A 9 17.91 23.78 18.61
C LYS A 9 17.98 22.42 17.93
N LYS A 10 17.77 21.37 18.73
CA LYS A 10 17.63 19.98 18.32
C LYS A 10 16.66 19.87 17.13
N LEU A 11 17.11 19.25 16.03
CA LEU A 11 16.29 18.89 14.88
C LEU A 11 15.26 17.83 15.32
N ARG A 12 13.98 18.01 15.02
CA ARG A 12 12.93 17.04 15.40
C ARG A 12 12.15 16.58 14.18
N ILE A 13 12.10 15.26 13.99
CA ILE A 13 11.49 14.59 12.85
C ILE A 13 10.44 13.61 13.36
N ALA A 14 9.20 13.74 12.87
CA ALA A 14 8.12 12.83 13.20
C ALA A 14 7.72 11.98 12.00
N ALA A 15 7.61 10.66 12.19
CA ALA A 15 6.97 9.74 11.25
C ALA A 15 5.58 9.31 11.75
N ILE A 16 4.63 9.11 10.84
CA ILE A 16 3.26 8.72 11.18
C ILE A 16 2.95 7.32 10.62
N GLY A 17 3.03 6.31 11.48
CA GLY A 17 2.76 4.90 11.18
C GLY A 17 4.03 4.06 11.06
N ALA A 18 4.08 2.95 11.80
CA ALA A 18 5.15 1.95 11.83
C ALA A 18 4.81 0.70 11.00
N GLY A 19 4.14 0.91 9.87
CA GLY A 19 4.04 -0.10 8.81
C GLY A 19 5.35 -0.25 8.03
N ALA A 20 5.33 -1.01 6.95
CA ALA A 20 6.52 -1.22 6.12
C ALA A 20 7.17 0.09 5.63
N SER A 21 6.40 1.10 5.23
CA SER A 21 6.96 2.40 4.85
C SER A 21 7.63 3.12 6.04
N GLY A 22 7.02 3.05 7.24
CA GLY A 22 7.57 3.60 8.47
C GLY A 22 8.87 2.94 8.92
N LEU A 23 8.94 1.61 8.88
CA LEU A 23 10.15 0.85 9.22
C LEU A 23 11.30 1.17 8.26
N ALA A 24 11.03 1.32 6.96
CA ALA A 24 12.04 1.75 5.98
C ALA A 24 12.58 3.15 6.29
N ILE A 25 11.69 4.08 6.65
CA ILE A 25 12.07 5.43 7.10
C ILE A 25 12.95 5.36 8.34
N LEU A 26 12.53 4.65 9.38
CA LEU A 26 13.29 4.54 10.62
C LEU A 26 14.68 3.95 10.39
N ARG A 27 14.78 2.87 9.60
CA ARG A 27 16.07 2.26 9.26
C ARG A 27 16.98 3.26 8.57
N ILE A 28 16.51 3.88 7.49
CA ILE A 28 17.37 4.76 6.69
C ILE A 28 17.74 6.03 7.47
N PHE A 29 16.80 6.63 8.19
CA PHE A 29 17.08 7.83 8.99
C PHE A 29 17.99 7.53 10.17
N SER A 30 17.85 6.38 10.85
CA SER A 30 18.76 5.99 11.94
C SER A 30 20.20 5.80 11.48
N GLU A 31 20.40 5.48 10.20
CA GLU A 31 21.71 5.35 9.58
C GLU A 31 22.23 6.70 9.07
N GLU A 32 21.42 7.42 8.29
CA GLU A 32 21.80 8.69 7.69
C GLU A 32 22.00 9.79 8.75
N PHE A 33 21.23 9.81 9.85
CA PHE A 33 21.34 10.79 10.95
C PHE A 33 22.02 10.23 12.21
N ARG A 34 22.77 9.12 12.09
CA ARG A 34 23.35 8.43 13.26
C ARG A 34 24.13 9.37 14.18
N LYS A 35 24.99 10.21 13.60
CA LYS A 35 25.86 11.12 14.38
C LYS A 35 25.03 12.16 15.14
N GLU A 36 24.03 12.71 14.50
CA GLU A 36 23.14 13.73 15.05
C GLU A 36 22.22 13.14 16.13
N ILE A 37 21.73 11.91 15.95
CA ILE A 37 20.95 11.19 16.95
C ILE A 37 21.82 10.86 18.18
N ASP A 38 23.01 10.30 17.98
CA ASP A 38 23.93 9.93 19.05
C ASP A 38 24.40 11.15 19.87
N ALA A 39 24.57 12.30 19.21
CA ALA A 39 24.91 13.58 19.86
C ALA A 39 23.71 14.24 20.57
N GLY A 40 22.48 13.77 20.33
CA GLY A 40 21.25 14.39 20.84
C GLY A 40 20.80 15.64 20.07
N ASP A 41 21.43 15.94 18.93
CA ASP A 41 21.13 17.06 18.03
C ASP A 41 19.94 16.74 17.11
N CYS A 42 19.56 15.48 16.96
CA CYS A 42 18.39 15.04 16.20
C CYS A 42 17.48 14.11 17.03
N GLU A 43 16.18 14.37 17.00
CA GLU A 43 15.12 13.49 17.52
C GLU A 43 14.34 12.89 16.36
N LEU A 44 14.36 11.56 16.26
CA LEU A 44 13.48 10.82 15.38
C LEU A 44 12.44 10.09 16.22
N VAL A 45 11.17 10.31 15.93
CA VAL A 45 10.06 9.59 16.58
C VAL A 45 9.04 9.14 15.55
N CYS A 46 8.54 7.91 15.68
CA CYS A 46 7.46 7.38 14.89
C CYS A 46 6.25 7.13 15.79
N PHE A 47 5.11 7.69 15.44
CA PHE A 47 3.85 7.45 16.15
C PHE A 47 3.07 6.33 15.45
N GLU A 48 2.75 5.27 16.19
CA GLU A 48 1.95 4.14 15.70
C GLU A 48 0.69 4.00 16.54
N LYS A 49 -0.48 4.03 15.87
CA LYS A 49 -1.78 3.93 16.55
C LYS A 49 -2.01 2.54 17.13
N ARG A 50 -1.43 1.50 16.53
CA ARG A 50 -1.59 0.10 16.94
C ARG A 50 -0.58 -0.25 18.05
N HIS A 51 -0.75 -1.45 18.61
CA HIS A 51 0.04 -1.92 19.73
C HIS A 51 1.41 -2.46 19.32
N ASP A 52 1.63 -2.71 18.04
CA ASP A 52 2.89 -3.23 17.48
C ASP A 52 3.10 -2.76 16.04
N ALA A 53 4.29 -2.99 15.50
CA ALA A 53 4.65 -2.64 14.12
C ALA A 53 4.09 -3.64 13.10
N GLY A 54 4.17 -3.27 11.82
CA GLY A 54 3.77 -4.14 10.70
C GLY A 54 2.66 -3.56 9.83
N GLY A 55 1.96 -2.53 10.30
CA GLY A 55 0.94 -1.82 9.51
C GLY A 55 -0.18 -2.76 9.09
N ILE A 56 -0.47 -2.87 7.79
CA ILE A 56 -1.49 -3.81 7.30
C ILE A 56 -1.15 -5.26 7.63
N TRP A 57 0.13 -5.63 7.77
CA TRP A 57 0.52 -7.02 8.01
C TRP A 57 0.26 -7.50 9.44
N LEU A 58 -0.02 -6.59 10.36
CA LEU A 58 -0.42 -6.92 11.73
C LEU A 58 -1.92 -7.30 11.72
N PRO A 59 -2.31 -8.53 12.06
CA PRO A 59 -3.72 -8.93 12.10
C PRO A 59 -4.49 -8.15 13.16
N ASP A 60 -5.80 -8.04 12.98
CA ASP A 60 -6.68 -7.56 14.07
C ASP A 60 -6.81 -8.64 15.15
N HIS A 61 -7.11 -8.23 16.38
CA HIS A 61 -7.42 -9.20 17.42
C HIS A 61 -8.73 -9.93 17.04
N PRO A 62 -8.77 -11.28 17.16
CA PRO A 62 -9.84 -12.11 16.61
C PRO A 62 -11.25 -11.87 17.16
N ASN A 63 -11.43 -10.98 18.16
CA ASN A 63 -12.69 -10.82 18.90
C ASN A 63 -13.17 -9.37 19.12
N THR A 64 -12.57 -8.34 18.52
CA THR A 64 -12.75 -6.96 19.02
C THR A 64 -13.37 -5.93 18.08
N ILE A 65 -13.86 -6.30 16.90
CA ILE A 65 -14.44 -5.30 15.98
C ILE A 65 -15.93 -5.60 15.79
N PRO A 66 -16.83 -4.82 16.41
CA PRO A 66 -18.22 -4.79 15.98
C PRO A 66 -18.23 -4.50 14.47
N GLN A 67 -19.07 -5.18 13.68
CA GLN A 67 -19.13 -5.01 12.22
C GLN A 67 -19.33 -3.55 11.76
N THR A 68 -19.70 -2.64 12.66
CA THR A 68 -19.89 -1.20 12.40
C THR A 68 -18.58 -0.43 12.21
N ASP A 69 -17.48 -0.84 12.86
CA ASP A 69 -16.22 -0.11 12.78
C ASP A 69 -15.36 -0.61 11.61
N ILE A 70 -14.61 0.32 11.00
CA ILE A 70 -13.64 -0.03 9.97
C ILE A 70 -12.46 -0.75 10.65
N PRO A 71 -12.09 -1.97 10.19
CA PRO A 71 -10.96 -2.69 10.77
C PRO A 71 -9.63 -1.93 10.64
N ASP A 72 -8.62 -2.25 11.44
CA ASP A 72 -7.29 -1.62 11.24
C ASP A 72 -6.54 -2.21 10.06
N THR A 73 -6.87 -3.44 9.65
CA THR A 73 -6.24 -4.12 8.53
C THR A 73 -7.25 -4.75 7.56
N PRO A 74 -6.97 -4.72 6.24
CA PRO A 74 -7.71 -5.49 5.24
C PRO A 74 -7.31 -6.97 5.16
N LEU A 75 -6.41 -7.46 6.02
CA LEU A 75 -5.96 -8.84 6.00
C LEU A 75 -7.11 -9.83 6.21
N TYR A 76 -6.98 -10.97 5.53
CA TYR A 76 -7.83 -12.16 5.67
C TYR A 76 -6.94 -13.40 5.81
N ASP A 77 -7.48 -14.45 6.44
CA ASP A 77 -6.69 -15.54 7.02
C ASP A 77 -5.92 -16.35 5.97
N CYS A 78 -6.49 -16.52 4.78
CA CYS A 78 -5.88 -17.26 3.68
C CYS A 78 -4.97 -16.40 2.77
N LEU A 79 -4.71 -15.13 3.13
CA LEU A 79 -3.91 -14.24 2.30
C LEU A 79 -2.47 -14.78 2.18
N THR A 80 -2.06 -15.02 0.94
CA THR A 80 -0.65 -15.18 0.54
C THR A 80 -0.20 -13.96 -0.25
N THR A 81 1.09 -13.63 -0.17
CA THR A 81 1.66 -12.51 -0.94
C THR A 81 1.33 -12.68 -2.41
N ASN A 82 1.00 -11.62 -3.13
CA ASN A 82 0.73 -11.64 -4.57
C ASN A 82 1.99 -11.41 -5.43
N LEU A 83 3.12 -11.18 -4.77
CA LEU A 83 4.46 -11.08 -5.34
C LEU A 83 5.36 -12.14 -4.72
N PRO A 84 6.34 -12.68 -5.46
CA PRO A 84 7.35 -13.53 -4.87
C PRO A 84 8.15 -12.72 -3.84
N LEU A 85 8.46 -13.31 -2.69
CA LEU A 85 9.15 -12.63 -1.59
C LEU A 85 10.39 -11.83 -2.04
N PRO A 86 11.35 -12.39 -2.80
CA PRO A 86 12.56 -11.67 -3.19
C PRO A 86 12.31 -10.35 -3.92
N VAL A 87 11.22 -10.27 -4.69
CA VAL A 87 10.82 -9.06 -5.40
C VAL A 87 10.17 -8.05 -4.46
N MET A 88 9.37 -8.54 -3.51
CA MET A 88 8.55 -7.71 -2.62
C MET A 88 9.34 -7.07 -1.48
N LEU A 89 10.36 -7.75 -0.94
CA LEU A 89 11.02 -7.44 0.33
C LEU A 89 12.10 -6.34 0.25
N TYR A 90 12.59 -5.86 1.40
CA TYR A 90 13.63 -4.83 1.42
C TYR A 90 14.96 -5.36 0.85
N PRO A 91 15.64 -4.61 -0.03
CA PRO A 91 16.98 -4.97 -0.51
C PRO A 91 18.05 -5.11 0.58
N SER A 92 17.82 -4.55 1.77
CA SER A 92 18.77 -4.55 2.89
C SER A 92 18.60 -5.71 3.87
N PHE A 93 17.59 -6.57 3.69
CA PHE A 93 17.30 -7.65 4.63
C PHE A 93 16.66 -8.83 3.93
N ASP A 94 17.33 -9.97 3.98
CA ASP A 94 16.88 -11.21 3.34
C ASP A 94 15.74 -11.88 4.13
N PRO A 95 14.81 -12.59 3.46
CA PRO A 95 13.83 -13.43 4.15
C PRO A 95 14.50 -14.58 4.91
N ALA A 96 13.78 -15.12 5.89
CA ALA A 96 14.21 -16.34 6.59
C ALA A 96 14.38 -17.50 5.59
N PRO A 97 15.45 -18.30 5.70
CA PRO A 97 15.63 -19.46 4.84
C PRO A 97 14.43 -20.41 4.87
N SER A 98 14.21 -21.12 3.77
CA SER A 98 13.11 -22.06 3.57
C SER A 98 11.69 -21.47 3.67
N THR A 99 11.54 -20.15 3.66
CA THR A 99 10.21 -19.53 3.52
C THR A 99 9.61 -19.86 2.14
N HIS A 100 8.29 -20.00 2.05
CA HIS A 100 7.64 -20.20 0.75
C HIS A 100 7.83 -18.98 -0.16
N LEU A 101 7.84 -19.19 -1.47
CA LEU A 101 8.01 -18.10 -2.43
C LEU A 101 6.86 -17.08 -2.38
N PHE A 102 5.63 -17.58 -2.18
CA PHE A 102 4.42 -16.77 -1.94
C PHE A 102 3.79 -17.16 -0.59
N PRO A 103 4.38 -16.70 0.53
CA PRO A 103 4.01 -17.18 1.85
C PRO A 103 2.73 -16.52 2.35
N PRO A 104 2.13 -17.07 3.43
CA PRO A 104 1.03 -16.45 4.15
C PRO A 104 1.43 -15.13 4.81
N ALA A 105 0.44 -14.29 5.13
CA ALA A 105 0.63 -12.96 5.71
C ALA A 105 1.49 -12.93 6.99
N HIS A 106 1.37 -13.93 7.87
CA HIS A 106 2.13 -13.98 9.11
C HIS A 106 3.65 -14.10 8.89
N ALA A 107 4.09 -14.69 7.77
CA ALA A 107 5.51 -14.74 7.42
C ALA A 107 6.06 -13.35 7.07
N VAL A 108 5.25 -12.50 6.43
CA VAL A 108 5.62 -11.11 6.12
C VAL A 108 5.65 -10.27 7.40
N LEU A 109 4.72 -10.49 8.33
CA LEU A 109 4.77 -9.85 9.64
C LEU A 109 6.05 -10.24 10.40
N GLY A 110 6.37 -11.54 10.45
CA GLY A 110 7.59 -12.02 11.07
C GLY A 110 8.86 -11.45 10.42
N TYR A 111 8.86 -11.28 9.10
CA TYR A 111 9.93 -10.58 8.39
C TYR A 111 10.06 -9.11 8.83
N LEU A 112 8.96 -8.35 8.91
CA LEU A 112 8.98 -6.94 9.32
C LEU A 112 9.42 -6.76 10.78
N GLN A 113 8.98 -7.64 11.68
CA GLN A 113 9.44 -7.65 13.08
C GLN A 113 10.92 -8.07 13.19
N GLY A 114 11.36 -9.00 12.35
CA GLY A 114 12.78 -9.36 12.20
C GLY A 114 13.62 -8.17 11.73
N TYR A 115 13.13 -7.42 10.74
CA TYR A 115 13.74 -6.19 10.26
C TYR A 115 13.84 -5.13 11.36
N GLU A 116 12.74 -4.87 12.08
CA GLU A 116 12.72 -3.97 13.24
C GLU A 116 13.78 -4.36 14.28
N THR A 117 13.86 -5.65 14.61
CA THR A 117 14.80 -6.18 15.60
C THR A 117 16.25 -6.05 15.13
N GLN A 118 16.53 -6.48 13.90
CA GLN A 118 17.87 -6.45 13.30
C GLN A 118 18.45 -5.03 13.27
N PHE A 119 17.63 -4.04 12.92
CA PHE A 119 18.05 -2.64 12.86
C PHE A 119 17.74 -1.85 14.14
N LYS A 120 17.28 -2.52 15.21
CA LYS A 120 16.99 -1.94 16.53
C LYS A 120 16.02 -0.75 16.49
N LEU A 121 15.00 -0.79 15.65
CA LEU A 121 14.15 0.37 15.34
C LEU A 121 13.10 0.67 16.43
N ARG A 122 12.80 -0.31 17.29
CA ARG A 122 11.68 -0.25 18.24
C ARG A 122 11.70 0.99 19.14
N HIS A 123 12.88 1.44 19.57
CA HIS A 123 13.02 2.58 20.48
C HIS A 123 12.65 3.93 19.85
N PHE A 124 12.58 4.02 18.52
CA PHE A 124 12.05 5.20 17.82
C PHE A 124 10.52 5.21 17.77
N ILE A 125 9.83 4.12 18.13
CA ILE A 125 8.38 3.95 17.93
C ILE A 125 7.63 4.16 19.23
N GLN A 126 6.67 5.08 19.21
CA GLN A 126 5.69 5.28 20.27
C GLN A 126 4.36 4.62 19.86
N PHE A 127 4.15 3.38 20.31
CA PHE A 127 2.93 2.61 20.08
C PHE A 127 1.70 3.17 20.80
N ASN A 128 0.51 2.70 20.41
CA ASN A 128 -0.80 3.13 20.94
C ASN A 128 -1.01 4.65 20.91
N THR A 129 -0.38 5.34 19.96
CA THR A 129 -0.40 6.80 19.83
C THR A 129 -1.01 7.20 18.49
N VAL A 130 -2.14 7.90 18.56
CA VAL A 130 -2.82 8.43 17.38
C VAL A 130 -2.33 9.85 17.13
N VAL A 131 -1.92 10.14 15.90
CA VAL A 131 -1.74 11.53 15.42
C VAL A 131 -3.08 12.01 14.87
N SER A 132 -3.72 12.96 15.55
CA SER A 132 -5.04 13.48 15.16
C SER A 132 -4.96 14.78 14.36
N ARG A 133 -3.86 15.53 14.49
CA ARG A 133 -3.61 16.78 13.76
C ARG A 133 -2.11 17.01 13.58
N ALA A 134 -1.73 17.51 12.41
CA ALA A 134 -0.44 18.07 12.07
C ALA A 134 -0.68 19.35 11.27
N PHE A 135 -0.31 20.49 11.83
CA PHE A 135 -0.53 21.81 11.23
C PHE A 135 0.79 22.56 11.12
N TRP A 136 1.16 22.96 9.90
CA TRP A 136 2.33 23.77 9.65
C TRP A 136 2.12 25.21 10.15
N ASN A 137 3.01 25.66 11.03
CA ASN A 137 3.02 27.01 11.56
C ASN A 137 4.17 27.81 10.91
N ASP A 138 3.83 28.78 10.06
CA ASP A 138 4.80 29.63 9.36
C ASP A 138 5.63 30.51 10.29
N ALA A 139 5.06 30.94 11.42
CA ALA A 139 5.77 31.80 12.37
C ALA A 139 6.89 31.04 13.09
N THR A 140 6.64 29.78 13.45
CA THR A 140 7.64 28.93 14.12
C THR A 140 8.45 28.07 13.16
N ARG A 141 8.06 27.99 11.88
CA ARG A 141 8.64 27.12 10.85
C ARG A 141 8.66 25.65 11.29
N GLN A 142 7.57 25.21 11.95
CA GLN A 142 7.45 23.86 12.50
C GLN A 142 6.02 23.33 12.36
N TRP A 143 5.87 22.01 12.32
CA TRP A 143 4.61 21.31 12.45
C TRP A 143 4.18 21.24 13.91
N ASP A 144 3.01 21.78 14.23
CA ASP A 144 2.27 21.52 15.46
C ASP A 144 1.50 20.21 15.30
N VAL A 145 1.98 19.17 15.98
CA VAL A 145 1.44 17.82 15.94
C VAL A 145 0.71 17.52 17.25
N THR A 146 -0.59 17.27 17.14
CA THR A 146 -1.42 16.79 18.23
C THR A 146 -1.48 15.28 18.20
N ILE A 147 -1.07 14.65 19.31
CA ILE A 147 -1.14 13.21 19.53
C ILE A 147 -2.04 12.89 20.72
N HIS A 148 -2.58 11.69 20.77
CA HIS A 148 -3.27 11.20 21.96
C HIS A 148 -3.19 9.66 22.05
N PRO A 149 -3.34 9.07 23.25
CA PRO A 149 -3.48 7.62 23.37
C PRO A 149 -4.69 7.13 22.56
N ARG A 150 -4.57 5.94 21.96
CA ARG A 150 -5.68 5.32 21.22
C ARG A 150 -6.92 5.18 22.11
N GLY A 151 -8.08 5.59 21.60
CA GLY A 151 -9.34 5.56 22.33
C GLY A 151 -9.53 6.69 23.35
N GLN A 152 -8.58 7.62 23.47
CA GLN A 152 -8.63 8.75 24.40
C GLN A 152 -8.40 10.09 23.68
N PRO A 153 -9.28 10.51 22.75
CA PRO A 153 -9.11 11.77 22.00
C PRO A 153 -9.11 13.02 22.90
N ASP A 154 -9.74 12.93 24.08
CA ASP A 154 -9.83 14.02 25.06
C ASP A 154 -8.54 14.20 25.90
N ASN A 155 -7.51 13.38 25.67
CA ASN A 155 -6.19 13.50 26.31
C ASN A 155 -5.10 13.85 25.28
N PRO A 156 -5.16 15.04 24.65
CA PRO A 156 -4.18 15.45 23.65
C PRO A 156 -2.87 15.91 24.27
N ASN A 157 -1.77 15.66 23.57
CA ASN A 157 -0.47 16.26 23.79
C ASN A 157 -0.01 16.97 22.51
N HIS A 158 0.63 18.12 22.65
CA HIS A 158 1.09 18.97 21.55
C HIS A 158 2.62 18.91 21.46
N LEU A 159 3.12 18.59 20.28
CA LEU A 159 4.54 18.44 20.00
C LEU A 159 4.92 19.20 18.71
N TYR A 160 6.14 19.73 18.66
CA TYR A 160 6.61 20.53 17.52
C TYR A 160 7.75 19.82 16.77
N PHE A 161 7.62 19.70 15.46
CA PHE A 161 8.59 19.03 14.60
C PHE A 161 9.00 19.89 13.41
N ASP A 162 10.26 19.80 13.00
CA ASP A 162 10.77 20.50 11.81
C ASP A 162 10.33 19.78 10.53
N HIS A 163 10.30 18.44 10.56
CA HIS A 163 9.90 17.61 9.42
C HIS A 163 8.84 16.56 9.80
N LEU A 164 7.93 16.31 8.85
CA LEU A 164 6.87 15.31 8.97
C LEU A 164 7.00 14.23 7.87
N LEU A 165 7.06 12.96 8.25
CA LEU A 165 7.19 11.82 7.36
C LEU A 165 5.87 11.02 7.39
N VAL A 166 5.07 11.14 6.32
CA VAL A 166 3.76 10.53 6.22
C VAL A 166 3.88 9.10 5.70
N THR A 167 3.77 8.13 6.60
CA THR A 167 3.91 6.68 6.35
C THR A 167 2.63 5.89 6.71
N ASN A 168 1.47 6.56 6.75
CA ASN A 168 0.20 5.99 7.24
C ASN A 168 -0.46 4.97 6.29
N GLY A 169 0.08 4.84 5.07
CA GLY A 169 -0.46 3.95 4.05
C GLY A 169 -1.78 4.44 3.44
N HIS A 170 -2.31 3.68 2.49
CA HIS A 170 -3.51 4.05 1.72
C HIS A 170 -4.48 2.87 1.49
N TYR A 171 -4.38 1.82 2.32
CA TYR A 171 -5.27 0.64 2.30
C TYR A 171 -6.12 0.50 3.57
N ALA A 172 -6.43 1.63 4.22
CA ALA A 172 -7.23 1.69 5.45
C ALA A 172 -8.63 2.29 5.25
N LYS A 173 -8.85 3.12 4.22
CA LYS A 173 -10.15 3.75 3.94
C LYS A 173 -10.85 3.09 2.75
N PRO A 174 -11.88 2.25 2.97
CA PRO A 174 -12.56 1.54 1.89
C PRO A 174 -13.17 2.48 0.85
N ARG A 175 -13.11 2.10 -0.42
CA ARG A 175 -13.78 2.83 -1.50
C ARG A 175 -15.12 2.18 -1.80
N PHE A 176 -16.18 2.67 -1.16
CA PHE A 176 -17.53 2.27 -1.49
C PHE A 176 -17.97 2.79 -2.87
N VAL A 177 -18.77 1.98 -3.55
CA VAL A 177 -19.43 2.32 -4.81
C VAL A 177 -20.91 2.09 -4.65
N THR A 178 -21.72 2.92 -5.30
CA THR A 178 -23.18 2.78 -5.34
C THR A 178 -23.60 2.29 -6.71
N TYR A 179 -24.65 1.47 -6.73
CA TYR A 179 -25.34 1.04 -7.95
C TYR A 179 -26.82 1.39 -7.82
N PRO A 180 -27.52 1.67 -8.94
CA PRO A 180 -28.97 1.82 -8.91
C PRO A 180 -29.63 0.62 -8.21
N GLY A 181 -30.54 0.89 -7.28
CA GLY A 181 -31.28 -0.12 -6.51
C GLY A 181 -30.49 -0.86 -5.42
N LEU A 182 -29.19 -0.59 -5.22
CA LEU A 182 -28.39 -1.30 -4.20
C LEU A 182 -28.91 -1.08 -2.77
N SER A 183 -29.35 0.14 -2.46
CA SER A 183 -29.93 0.45 -1.15
C SER A 183 -31.21 -0.35 -0.90
N ASP A 184 -32.11 -0.41 -1.88
CA ASP A 184 -33.36 -1.17 -1.77
C ASP A 184 -33.10 -2.69 -1.73
N TRP A 185 -32.11 -3.17 -2.48
CA TRP A 185 -31.63 -4.55 -2.40
C TRP A 185 -31.09 -4.86 -1.00
N SER A 186 -30.28 -3.98 -0.41
CA SER A 186 -29.70 -4.22 0.93
C SER A 186 -30.65 -3.95 2.11
N ALA A 187 -31.87 -3.46 1.86
CA ALA A 187 -32.88 -3.22 2.91
C ALA A 187 -33.45 -4.51 3.53
N SER A 188 -33.27 -5.67 2.89
CA SER A 188 -33.66 -6.97 3.46
C SER A 188 -32.62 -7.46 4.46
N GLU A 189 -33.05 -7.88 5.65
CA GLU A 189 -32.16 -8.43 6.70
C GLU A 189 -31.38 -9.69 6.24
N SER A 190 -31.89 -10.39 5.23
CA SER A 190 -31.22 -11.57 4.66
C SER A 190 -30.06 -11.25 3.71
N ARG A 191 -29.86 -9.98 3.32
CA ARG A 191 -28.90 -9.54 2.32
C ARG A 191 -27.89 -8.56 2.92
N LEU A 192 -26.61 -8.76 2.62
CA LEU A 192 -25.54 -7.96 3.21
C LEU A 192 -24.54 -7.52 2.13
N VAL A 193 -24.18 -6.24 2.19
CA VAL A 193 -23.08 -5.65 1.41
C VAL A 193 -21.93 -5.36 2.36
N ILE A 194 -20.75 -5.91 2.07
CA ILE A 194 -19.52 -5.56 2.77
C ILE A 194 -18.47 -5.06 1.78
N HIS A 195 -17.46 -4.32 2.24
CA HIS A 195 -16.23 -4.17 1.48
C HIS A 195 -15.27 -5.32 1.80
N SER A 196 -14.33 -5.61 0.88
CA SER A 196 -13.21 -6.52 1.10
C SER A 196 -12.37 -6.24 2.36
N MET A 197 -12.49 -5.03 2.94
CA MET A 197 -11.85 -4.65 4.21
C MET A 197 -12.35 -5.50 5.39
N TRP A 198 -13.61 -5.97 5.33
CA TRP A 198 -14.24 -6.80 6.37
C TRP A 198 -14.21 -8.31 6.05
N TYR A 199 -13.70 -8.71 4.89
CA TYR A 199 -13.52 -10.14 4.59
C TYR A 199 -12.43 -10.71 5.50
N ARG A 200 -12.64 -11.91 6.05
CA ARG A 200 -11.67 -12.59 6.93
C ARG A 200 -11.45 -14.03 6.52
N GLU A 201 -12.54 -14.78 6.36
CA GLU A 201 -12.46 -16.19 6.04
C GLU A 201 -13.72 -16.65 5.29
N PRO A 202 -13.62 -17.74 4.49
CA PRO A 202 -14.66 -18.13 3.56
C PRO A 202 -15.82 -18.89 4.21
N SER A 203 -15.64 -19.53 5.38
CA SER A 203 -16.63 -20.50 5.91
C SER A 203 -18.01 -19.90 6.17
N GLN A 204 -18.08 -18.62 6.56
CA GLN A 204 -19.33 -17.88 6.75
C GLN A 204 -20.19 -17.73 5.47
N TYR A 205 -19.66 -18.04 4.29
CA TYR A 205 -20.35 -17.95 3.01
C TYR A 205 -20.86 -19.31 2.49
N HIS A 206 -20.73 -20.37 3.27
CA HIS A 206 -21.17 -21.70 2.89
C HIS A 206 -22.64 -21.74 2.46
N GLY A 207 -22.92 -22.30 1.28
CA GLY A 207 -24.27 -22.41 0.74
C GLY A 207 -24.89 -21.12 0.21
N LEU A 208 -24.19 -19.99 0.27
CA LEU A 208 -24.65 -18.69 -0.23
C LEU A 208 -24.21 -18.44 -1.68
N ARG A 209 -24.94 -17.58 -2.39
CA ARG A 209 -24.55 -17.01 -3.69
C ARG A 209 -23.91 -15.65 -3.44
N VAL A 210 -22.63 -15.51 -3.78
CA VAL A 210 -21.83 -14.33 -3.43
C VAL A 210 -21.38 -13.61 -4.69
N LEU A 211 -21.64 -12.30 -4.74
CA LEU A 211 -21.15 -11.40 -5.78
C LEU A 211 -19.93 -10.61 -5.29
N ILE A 212 -18.80 -10.75 -5.98
CA ILE A 212 -17.59 -9.97 -5.77
C ILE A 212 -17.50 -8.91 -6.86
N ILE A 213 -17.40 -7.64 -6.47
CA ILE A 213 -17.31 -6.50 -7.40
C ILE A 213 -15.88 -5.97 -7.40
N GLY A 214 -15.12 -6.26 -8.47
CA GLY A 214 -13.75 -5.81 -8.65
C GLY A 214 -12.78 -6.91 -9.09
N GLY A 215 -11.82 -6.54 -9.94
CA GLY A 215 -10.81 -7.46 -10.53
C GLY A 215 -9.38 -7.18 -10.07
N GLY A 216 -9.20 -6.41 -8.99
CA GLY A 216 -7.89 -6.23 -8.36
C GLY A 216 -7.45 -7.47 -7.58
N PRO A 217 -6.25 -7.45 -6.94
CA PRO A 217 -5.73 -8.59 -6.19
C PRO A 217 -6.72 -9.19 -5.19
N SER A 218 -7.33 -8.36 -4.34
CA SER A 218 -8.34 -8.83 -3.37
C SER A 218 -9.56 -9.45 -4.03
N GLY A 219 -10.04 -8.89 -5.15
CA GLY A 219 -11.21 -9.43 -5.84
C GLY A 219 -10.94 -10.83 -6.41
N ASN A 220 -9.75 -11.03 -7.00
CA ASN A 220 -9.35 -12.32 -7.55
C ASN A 220 -9.08 -13.35 -6.45
N ASP A 221 -8.38 -12.97 -5.39
CA ASP A 221 -8.09 -13.88 -4.28
C ASP A 221 -9.37 -14.29 -3.53
N ILE A 222 -10.25 -13.32 -3.18
CA ILE A 222 -11.53 -13.62 -2.50
C ILE A 222 -12.43 -14.48 -3.38
N SER A 223 -12.52 -14.22 -4.70
CA SER A 223 -13.33 -15.06 -5.59
C SER A 223 -12.80 -16.50 -5.66
N ASN A 224 -11.48 -16.69 -5.72
CA ASN A 224 -10.85 -18.02 -5.71
C ASN A 224 -10.96 -18.74 -4.36
N ASP A 225 -11.11 -18.00 -3.27
CA ASP A 225 -11.30 -18.59 -1.95
C ASP A 225 -12.75 -19.02 -1.75
N LEU A 226 -13.70 -18.14 -2.11
CA LEU A 226 -15.13 -18.39 -1.97
C LEU A 226 -15.65 -19.50 -2.88
N CYS A 227 -15.08 -19.68 -4.07
CA CYS A 227 -15.54 -20.72 -4.99
C CYS A 227 -15.38 -22.15 -4.45
N LYS A 228 -14.61 -22.33 -3.36
CA LYS A 228 -14.42 -23.61 -2.68
C LYS A 228 -15.53 -23.94 -1.68
N VAL A 229 -16.32 -22.95 -1.25
CA VAL A 229 -17.30 -23.11 -0.14
C VAL A 229 -18.69 -22.55 -0.45
N ALA A 230 -18.79 -21.49 -1.24
CA ALA A 230 -20.05 -20.86 -1.58
C ALA A 230 -20.85 -21.74 -2.55
N LYS A 231 -22.17 -21.61 -2.56
CA LYS A 231 -23.02 -22.29 -3.54
C LYS A 231 -22.75 -21.80 -4.96
N GLU A 232 -22.52 -20.50 -5.10
CA GLU A 232 -22.18 -19.85 -6.36
C GLU A 232 -21.30 -18.64 -6.06
N THR A 233 -20.23 -18.47 -6.84
CA THR A 233 -19.35 -17.31 -6.74
C THR A 233 -19.37 -16.58 -8.07
N ILE A 234 -19.82 -15.32 -8.04
CA ILE A 234 -19.91 -14.45 -9.20
C ILE A 234 -18.92 -13.31 -9.04
N GLN A 235 -18.05 -13.09 -10.02
CA GLN A 235 -17.14 -11.94 -10.04
C GLN A 235 -17.53 -10.97 -11.16
N SER A 236 -17.85 -9.74 -10.80
CA SER A 236 -18.13 -8.65 -11.74
C SER A 236 -16.91 -7.74 -11.92
N VAL A 237 -16.45 -7.61 -13.15
CA VAL A 237 -15.38 -6.68 -13.54
C VAL A 237 -15.79 -5.99 -14.83
N ARG A 238 -15.66 -4.66 -14.87
CA ARG A 238 -16.13 -3.84 -16.00
C ARG A 238 -15.55 -4.23 -17.36
N SER A 239 -14.36 -4.84 -17.37
CA SER A 239 -13.64 -5.27 -18.58
C SER A 239 -13.85 -6.74 -18.93
N PHE A 240 -14.58 -7.51 -18.13
CA PHE A 240 -14.88 -8.91 -18.44
C PHE A 240 -15.96 -9.01 -19.51
N GLY A 241 -15.80 -10.01 -20.37
CA GLY A 241 -16.94 -10.65 -21.03
C GLY A 241 -17.61 -11.63 -20.07
N ASP A 242 -18.89 -11.90 -20.29
CA ASP A 242 -19.61 -12.88 -19.47
C ASP A 242 -19.10 -14.29 -19.76
N GLU A 243 -18.80 -15.05 -18.70
CA GLU A 243 -18.29 -16.41 -18.78
C GLU A 243 -18.94 -17.27 -17.69
N ASP A 244 -19.54 -18.39 -18.10
CA ASP A 244 -20.22 -19.36 -17.22
C ASP A 244 -19.35 -20.61 -16.98
N ILE A 245 -18.10 -20.60 -17.42
CA ILE A 245 -17.18 -21.73 -17.35
C ILE A 245 -16.22 -21.56 -16.17
N GLY A 246 -16.05 -22.64 -15.40
CA GLY A 246 -15.13 -22.70 -14.27
C GLY A 246 -15.80 -22.48 -12.91
N PRO A 247 -15.01 -22.45 -11.83
CA PRO A 247 -15.55 -22.39 -10.46
C PRO A 247 -16.05 -20.99 -10.06
N VAL A 248 -15.71 -19.95 -10.84
CA VAL A 248 -16.15 -18.57 -10.62
C VAL A 248 -16.84 -18.08 -11.89
N THR A 249 -18.11 -17.71 -11.78
CA THR A 249 -18.88 -17.11 -12.87
C THR A 249 -18.41 -15.68 -13.09
N LYS A 250 -18.00 -15.33 -14.30
CA LYS A 250 -17.56 -13.97 -14.63
C LYS A 250 -18.68 -13.18 -15.27
N ARG A 251 -18.79 -11.93 -14.87
CA ARG A 251 -19.74 -10.97 -15.41
C ARG A 251 -19.06 -9.65 -15.73
N GLY A 252 -19.57 -8.99 -16.76
CA GLY A 252 -19.22 -7.62 -17.11
C GLY A 252 -19.75 -6.60 -16.09
N LYS A 253 -20.10 -5.41 -16.58
CA LYS A 253 -20.63 -4.34 -15.73
C LYS A 253 -22.02 -4.67 -15.19
N ILE A 254 -22.27 -4.27 -13.97
CA ILE A 254 -23.60 -4.27 -13.35
C ILE A 254 -24.38 -3.05 -13.86
N ASP A 255 -25.63 -3.28 -14.23
CA ASP A 255 -26.59 -2.24 -14.58
C ASP A 255 -27.31 -1.76 -13.31
N HIS A 256 -28.04 -2.64 -12.62
CA HIS A 256 -28.76 -2.32 -11.39
C HIS A 256 -29.01 -3.54 -10.50
N PHE A 257 -29.46 -3.26 -9.28
CA PHE A 257 -29.99 -4.22 -8.31
C PHE A 257 -31.50 -4.04 -8.18
N THR A 258 -32.22 -5.10 -7.83
CA THR A 258 -33.67 -5.07 -7.61
C THR A 258 -34.01 -5.42 -6.16
N SER A 259 -35.15 -4.95 -5.67
CA SER A 259 -35.59 -5.18 -4.28
C SER A 259 -35.92 -6.65 -3.97
N ASP A 260 -36.23 -7.48 -4.98
CA ASP A 260 -36.48 -8.91 -4.84
C ASP A 260 -35.19 -9.76 -4.82
N GLY A 261 -34.01 -9.15 -5.01
CA GLY A 261 -32.72 -9.80 -4.77
C GLY A 261 -31.90 -10.12 -6.02
N LEU A 262 -32.35 -9.70 -7.20
CA LEU A 262 -31.61 -9.86 -8.45
C LEU A 262 -30.55 -8.76 -8.62
N VAL A 263 -29.50 -9.15 -9.34
CA VAL A 263 -28.52 -8.27 -9.95
C VAL A 263 -28.64 -8.42 -11.45
N VAL A 264 -28.81 -7.29 -12.14
CA VAL A 264 -28.91 -7.23 -13.59
C VAL A 264 -27.62 -6.64 -14.14
N PHE A 265 -27.04 -7.31 -15.13
CA PHE A 265 -25.80 -6.89 -15.80
C PHE A 265 -26.12 -6.16 -17.12
N GLU A 266 -25.23 -5.28 -17.59
CA GLU A 266 -25.43 -4.54 -18.86
C GLU A 266 -25.61 -5.47 -20.08
N SER A 267 -25.17 -6.72 -19.98
CA SER A 267 -25.38 -7.77 -20.99
C SER A 267 -26.80 -8.32 -21.06
N GLY A 268 -27.66 -7.99 -20.08
CA GLY A 268 -28.99 -8.57 -19.89
C GLY A 268 -29.00 -9.86 -19.08
N LYS A 269 -27.82 -10.43 -18.72
CA LYS A 269 -27.74 -11.54 -17.77
C LYS A 269 -28.21 -11.09 -16.39
N GLN A 270 -28.71 -12.04 -15.60
CA GLN A 270 -29.24 -11.80 -14.27
C GLN A 270 -28.78 -12.89 -13.30
N ALA A 271 -28.63 -12.54 -12.02
CA ALA A 271 -28.33 -13.50 -10.97
C ALA A 271 -28.98 -13.08 -9.65
N TYR A 272 -29.52 -14.06 -8.90
CA TYR A 272 -29.90 -13.85 -7.51
C TYR A 272 -28.67 -14.02 -6.62
N VAL A 273 -28.47 -13.08 -5.70
CA VAL A 273 -27.31 -13.10 -4.81
C VAL A 273 -27.75 -12.86 -3.37
N ASP A 274 -27.06 -13.50 -2.44
CA ASP A 274 -27.33 -13.40 -1.00
C ASP A 274 -26.35 -12.42 -0.33
N ARG A 275 -25.14 -12.27 -0.88
CA ARG A 275 -24.06 -11.41 -0.36
C ARG A 275 -23.38 -10.64 -1.48
N VAL A 276 -22.98 -9.40 -1.19
CA VAL A 276 -22.13 -8.59 -2.07
C VAL A 276 -20.85 -8.21 -1.33
N ILE A 277 -19.71 -8.46 -1.95
CA ILE A 277 -18.38 -8.04 -1.48
C ILE A 277 -17.82 -7.03 -2.47
N LEU A 278 -17.70 -5.78 -2.03
CA LEU A 278 -17.04 -4.72 -2.77
C LEU A 278 -15.52 -4.89 -2.67
N ALA A 279 -14.90 -5.46 -3.69
CA ALA A 279 -13.44 -5.52 -3.87
C ALA A 279 -12.95 -4.31 -4.67
N THR A 280 -13.42 -3.13 -4.30
CA THR A 280 -13.30 -1.89 -5.08
C THR A 280 -12.08 -1.05 -4.72
N GLY A 281 -11.23 -1.53 -3.82
CA GLY A 281 -10.00 -0.85 -3.41
C GLY A 281 -10.25 0.25 -2.39
N TYR A 282 -9.29 1.16 -2.26
CA TYR A 282 -9.24 2.10 -1.14
C TYR A 282 -9.11 3.55 -1.62
N GLN A 283 -9.20 4.47 -0.68
CA GLN A 283 -9.01 5.90 -0.89
C GLN A 283 -7.71 6.36 -0.21
N TYR A 284 -7.03 7.32 -0.84
CA TYR A 284 -6.02 8.11 -0.13
C TYR A 284 -6.73 8.98 0.91
N ASP A 285 -6.16 9.04 2.11
CA ASP A 285 -6.73 9.81 3.22
C ASP A 285 -5.63 10.23 4.19
N PHE A 286 -5.64 11.51 4.54
CA PHE A 286 -4.70 12.12 5.47
C PHE A 286 -5.48 12.98 6.48
N PRO A 287 -6.33 12.37 7.32
CA PRO A 287 -7.30 13.10 8.15
C PRO A 287 -6.63 14.01 9.18
N PHE A 288 -5.36 13.73 9.52
CA PHE A 288 -4.54 14.55 10.41
C PHE A 288 -3.94 15.79 9.74
N LEU A 289 -4.10 16.02 8.42
CA LEU A 289 -3.59 17.22 7.73
C LEU A 289 -4.73 18.18 7.38
N PRO A 290 -5.23 19.01 8.32
CA PRO A 290 -6.36 19.92 8.07
C PRO A 290 -6.07 21.00 7.01
N GLN A 291 -4.80 21.34 6.77
CA GLN A 291 -4.39 22.27 5.70
C GLN A 291 -4.49 21.64 4.31
N LEU A 292 -4.74 20.33 4.20
CA LEU A 292 -4.92 19.60 2.95
C LEU A 292 -6.33 18.98 2.89
N PRO A 293 -7.39 19.78 2.79
CA PRO A 293 -8.75 19.26 2.73
C PRO A 293 -8.96 18.40 1.48
N VAL A 294 -9.74 17.33 1.64
CA VAL A 294 -10.10 16.42 0.54
C VAL A 294 -11.09 17.10 -0.39
N ARG A 295 -10.77 17.11 -1.69
CA ARG A 295 -11.59 17.67 -2.78
C ARG A 295 -11.90 16.59 -3.84
N ASP A 296 -12.86 16.84 -4.72
CA ASP A 296 -13.25 15.91 -5.79
C ASP A 296 -12.13 15.76 -6.84
N PRO A 297 -11.76 14.59 -7.35
CA PRO A 297 -10.58 14.45 -8.21
C PRO A 297 -10.49 15.50 -9.34
N GLY A 298 -9.40 16.26 -9.37
CA GLY A 298 -9.19 17.36 -10.30
C GLY A 298 -7.74 17.81 -10.28
N VAL A 299 -7.41 18.80 -11.11
CA VAL A 299 -6.08 19.43 -11.14
C VAL A 299 -6.25 20.92 -11.30
N GLU A 300 -5.80 21.67 -10.30
CA GLU A 300 -5.61 23.12 -10.36
C GLU A 300 -4.10 23.39 -10.39
N GLU A 301 -3.58 24.01 -11.45
CA GLU A 301 -2.13 24.15 -11.64
C GLU A 301 -1.46 25.15 -10.69
N SER A 302 -2.24 25.80 -9.83
CA SER A 302 -1.81 26.81 -8.84
C SER A 302 -1.76 26.27 -7.41
N SER A 303 -2.29 25.07 -7.12
CA SER A 303 -2.39 24.57 -5.75
C SER A 303 -2.20 23.05 -5.64
N LEU A 304 -1.72 22.62 -4.47
CA LEU A 304 -1.71 21.21 -4.10
C LEU A 304 -3.15 20.68 -3.95
N TYR A 305 -3.44 19.62 -4.68
CA TYR A 305 -4.67 18.85 -4.65
C TYR A 305 -4.54 17.64 -3.74
N ASN A 306 -5.46 17.51 -2.78
CA ASN A 306 -5.65 16.28 -2.02
C ASN A 306 -7.04 15.74 -2.34
N SER A 307 -7.13 14.53 -2.90
CA SER A 307 -8.39 13.88 -3.24
C SER A 307 -8.39 12.43 -2.77
N ARG A 308 -9.57 11.81 -2.75
CA ARG A 308 -9.71 10.38 -2.46
C ARG A 308 -9.01 9.46 -3.48
N ALA A 309 -8.60 10.00 -4.63
CA ALA A 309 -7.98 9.24 -5.72
C ALA A 309 -6.46 9.45 -5.84
N HIS A 310 -5.94 10.60 -5.41
CA HIS A 310 -4.51 10.95 -5.45
C HIS A 310 -4.23 12.26 -4.72
N ILE A 311 -2.93 12.52 -4.50
CA ILE A 311 -2.38 13.82 -4.12
C ILE A 311 -1.43 14.32 -5.23
N TYR A 312 -1.57 15.58 -5.65
CA TYR A 312 -0.88 16.16 -6.80
C TYR A 312 -0.75 17.68 -6.67
N PRO A 313 0.35 18.32 -7.09
CA PRO A 313 1.56 17.72 -7.63
C PRO A 313 2.51 17.27 -6.52
N LEU A 314 3.12 16.10 -6.69
CA LEU A 314 4.16 15.59 -5.80
C LEU A 314 5.45 15.32 -6.59
N ALA A 315 6.52 16.05 -6.28
CA ALA A 315 7.85 15.76 -6.81
C ALA A 315 8.24 14.32 -6.45
N ARG A 316 8.52 13.51 -7.47
CA ARG A 316 8.81 12.07 -7.37
C ARG A 316 7.80 11.26 -6.53
N HIS A 317 6.54 11.69 -6.46
CA HIS A 317 5.51 11.10 -5.59
C HIS A 317 5.80 11.20 -4.08
N ILE A 318 6.69 12.12 -3.66
CA ILE A 318 7.17 12.28 -2.29
C ILE A 318 6.85 13.68 -1.75
N PHE A 319 7.37 14.73 -2.39
CA PHE A 319 7.35 16.08 -1.84
C PHE A 319 6.21 16.92 -2.43
N PRO A 320 5.36 17.52 -1.60
CA PRO A 320 4.26 18.33 -2.09
C PRO A 320 4.74 19.63 -2.71
N LEU A 321 4.33 19.87 -3.95
CA LEU A 321 4.55 21.10 -4.68
C LEU A 321 3.30 21.97 -4.61
N LEU A 322 3.46 23.30 -4.70
CA LEU A 322 2.34 24.26 -4.63
C LEU A 322 1.52 24.16 -3.33
N ALA A 323 2.17 23.73 -2.25
CA ALA A 323 1.57 23.58 -0.93
C ALA A 323 1.67 24.89 -0.13
N PRO A 324 0.80 25.09 0.89
CA PRO A 324 0.90 26.24 1.81
C PRO A 324 2.03 26.10 2.83
N PHE A 325 2.97 25.16 2.64
CA PHE A 325 4.10 24.88 3.51
C PHE A 325 5.31 24.45 2.67
N PRO A 326 6.54 24.53 3.19
CA PRO A 326 7.74 24.20 2.42
C PRO A 326 7.72 22.74 1.92
N PRO A 327 8.06 22.46 0.64
CA PRO A 327 8.03 21.10 0.09
C PRO A 327 8.91 20.09 0.84
N ASP A 328 10.00 20.54 1.45
CA ASP A 328 10.95 19.74 2.24
C ASP A 328 10.57 19.59 3.72
N SER A 329 9.53 20.29 4.19
CA SER A 329 9.01 20.15 5.56
C SER A 329 8.19 18.87 5.75
N ILE A 330 7.74 18.22 4.67
CA ILE A 330 6.90 17.03 4.72
C ILE A 330 7.20 16.09 3.54
N ALA A 331 7.18 14.79 3.78
CA ALA A 331 7.36 13.78 2.73
C ALA A 331 6.31 12.68 2.85
N PHE A 332 5.68 12.32 1.72
CA PHE A 332 4.76 11.19 1.63
C PHE A 332 5.49 9.95 1.13
N ILE A 333 5.37 8.83 1.86
CA ILE A 333 6.11 7.61 1.57
C ILE A 333 5.14 6.48 1.21
N GLY A 334 5.43 5.80 0.11
CA GLY A 334 4.69 4.62 -0.32
C GLY A 334 3.30 4.91 -0.89
N LEU A 335 3.12 6.05 -1.54
CA LEU A 335 1.91 6.34 -2.31
C LEU A 335 1.80 5.58 -3.64
N PRO A 336 2.90 5.34 -4.38
CA PRO A 336 2.80 4.66 -5.67
C PRO A 336 2.22 3.24 -5.58
N VAL A 337 1.48 2.83 -6.61
CA VAL A 337 0.74 1.56 -6.70
C VAL A 337 1.10 0.77 -7.96
N ARG A 338 0.76 -0.54 -7.96
CA ARG A 338 1.07 -1.54 -9.01
C ARG A 338 2.57 -1.81 -9.20
N LEU A 339 3.27 -1.99 -8.09
CA LEU A 339 4.72 -2.15 -8.02
C LEU A 339 5.12 -3.06 -6.84
N ALA A 340 6.41 -3.35 -6.74
CA ALA A 340 7.07 -3.98 -5.60
C ALA A 340 7.31 -2.96 -4.45
N PRO A 341 6.59 -3.05 -3.32
CA PRO A 341 6.46 -1.94 -2.37
C PRO A 341 7.71 -1.68 -1.54
N PHE A 342 8.31 -2.69 -0.90
CA PHE A 342 9.32 -2.44 0.13
C PHE A 342 10.62 -1.84 -0.43
N PRO A 343 11.13 -2.27 -1.61
CA PRO A 343 12.28 -1.61 -2.22
C PRO A 343 12.05 -0.13 -2.55
N LEU A 344 10.83 0.23 -2.95
CA LEU A 344 10.50 1.63 -3.20
C LEU A 344 10.59 2.44 -1.91
N PHE A 345 10.11 1.90 -0.79
CA PHE A 345 10.10 2.61 0.49
C PHE A 345 11.52 2.97 0.95
N GLU A 346 12.50 2.06 0.82
CA GLU A 346 13.90 2.40 1.14
C GLU A 346 14.51 3.43 0.18
N ALA A 347 14.19 3.35 -1.12
CA ALA A 347 14.67 4.33 -2.09
C ALA A 347 14.10 5.73 -1.82
N GLN A 348 12.80 5.83 -1.52
CA GLN A 348 12.15 7.09 -1.12
C GLN A 348 12.74 7.61 0.20
N ALA A 349 12.89 6.76 1.21
CA ALA A 349 13.45 7.14 2.50
C ALA A 349 14.87 7.70 2.38
N LEU A 350 15.71 7.12 1.51
CA LEU A 350 17.08 7.59 1.28
C LEU A 350 17.12 8.99 0.66
N LEU A 351 16.33 9.21 -0.39
CA LEU A 351 16.25 10.54 -1.02
C LEU A 351 15.77 11.59 0.01
N VAL A 352 14.75 11.25 0.80
CA VAL A 352 14.20 12.17 1.81
C VAL A 352 15.23 12.49 2.90
N ALA A 353 15.90 11.48 3.46
CA ALA A 353 16.92 11.69 4.48
C ALA A 353 18.06 12.61 4.00
N ARG A 354 18.48 12.45 2.74
CA ARG A 354 19.57 13.25 2.15
C ARG A 354 19.15 14.67 1.77
N ILE A 355 17.88 14.89 1.44
CA ILE A 355 17.32 16.24 1.25
C ILE A 355 17.22 16.96 2.59
N ILE A 356 16.63 16.32 3.60
CA ILE A 356 16.46 16.90 4.95
C ILE A 356 17.82 17.24 5.58
N SER A 357 18.82 16.38 5.43
CA SER A 357 20.19 16.66 5.91
C SER A 357 20.95 17.67 5.06
N GLY A 358 20.38 18.12 3.93
CA GLY A 358 21.01 19.08 3.01
C GLY A 358 22.17 18.52 2.17
N ARG A 359 22.39 17.20 2.17
CA ARG A 359 23.43 16.52 1.38
C ARG A 359 23.15 16.57 -0.12
N VAL A 360 21.87 16.51 -0.48
CA VAL A 360 21.39 16.67 -1.85
C VAL A 360 20.26 17.70 -1.90
N ARG A 361 19.96 18.21 -3.08
CA ARG A 361 18.86 19.16 -3.31
C ARG A 361 18.07 18.74 -4.55
N LEU A 362 16.77 18.98 -4.52
CA LEU A 362 15.92 18.90 -5.71
C LEU A 362 15.63 20.30 -6.22
N ASP A 363 15.61 20.43 -7.54
CA ASP A 363 15.05 21.61 -8.20
C ASP A 363 13.53 21.45 -8.27
N PHE A 364 12.82 22.07 -7.32
CA PHE A 364 11.37 21.94 -7.23
C PHE A 364 10.61 22.58 -8.40
N ASP A 365 11.21 23.56 -9.11
CA ASP A 365 10.61 24.13 -10.31
C ASP A 365 10.70 23.14 -11.48
N GLN A 366 11.86 22.48 -11.63
CA GLN A 366 12.00 21.38 -12.59
C GLN A 366 11.05 20.21 -12.25
N GLU A 367 10.94 19.82 -10.99
CA GLU A 367 10.03 18.75 -10.56
C GLU A 367 8.56 19.09 -10.82
N LEU A 368 8.17 20.36 -10.68
CA LEU A 368 6.84 20.82 -11.03
C LEU A 368 6.57 20.64 -12.53
N GLN A 369 7.54 20.99 -13.38
CA GLN A 369 7.41 20.79 -14.82
C GLN A 369 7.28 19.30 -15.17
N LEU A 370 8.09 18.43 -14.58
CA LEU A 370 7.97 16.98 -14.74
C LEU A 370 6.59 16.45 -14.30
N CYS A 371 6.01 17.04 -13.24
CA CYS A 371 4.66 16.70 -12.82
C CYS A 371 3.61 17.08 -13.87
N LYS A 372 3.74 18.29 -14.45
CA LYS A 372 2.84 18.78 -15.51
C LYS A 372 2.93 17.91 -16.76
N ASP A 373 4.14 17.59 -17.22
CA ASP A 373 4.38 16.75 -18.40
C ASP A 373 3.77 15.35 -18.24
N ARG A 374 3.92 14.73 -17.05
CA ARG A 374 3.28 13.44 -16.76
C ARG A 374 1.75 13.56 -16.76
N ASN A 375 1.21 14.63 -16.18
CA ASN A 375 -0.23 14.84 -16.09
C ASN A 375 -0.85 15.06 -17.49
N GLU A 376 -0.15 15.76 -18.38
CA GLU A 376 -0.56 15.93 -19.78
C GLU A 376 -0.66 14.57 -20.50
N LYS A 377 0.39 13.73 -20.41
CA LYS A 377 0.38 12.37 -20.95
C LYS A 377 -0.78 11.52 -20.41
N LEU A 378 -1.11 11.67 -19.13
CA LEU A 378 -2.25 10.95 -18.55
C LEU A 378 -3.59 11.47 -19.07
N ARG A 379 -3.73 12.78 -19.34
CA ARG A 379 -4.94 13.38 -19.92
C ARG A 379 -5.16 12.93 -21.37
N GLU A 380 -4.09 12.68 -22.13
CA GLU A 380 -4.19 12.10 -23.48
C GLU A 380 -4.80 10.69 -23.47
N VAL A 381 -4.44 9.87 -22.47
CA VAL A 381 -4.91 8.48 -22.34
C VAL A 381 -6.25 8.39 -21.60
N HIS A 382 -6.53 9.30 -20.67
CA HIS A 382 -7.68 9.24 -19.78
C HIS A 382 -8.57 10.49 -19.90
N LYS A 383 -9.77 10.26 -20.44
CA LYS A 383 -10.74 11.32 -20.76
C LYS A 383 -11.47 11.96 -19.56
N SER A 384 -11.21 11.54 -18.32
CA SER A 384 -11.86 12.12 -17.12
C SER A 384 -10.83 12.45 -16.03
N PRO A 385 -11.01 13.55 -15.27
CA PRO A 385 -10.13 13.92 -14.18
C PRO A 385 -9.95 12.81 -13.13
N GLU A 386 -11.02 12.08 -12.80
CA GLU A 386 -10.97 10.97 -11.86
C GLU A 386 -10.14 9.81 -12.37
N ARG A 387 -10.12 9.56 -13.68
CA ARG A 387 -9.28 8.53 -14.28
C ARG A 387 -7.82 8.98 -14.30
N VAL A 388 -7.53 10.23 -14.64
CA VAL A 388 -6.18 10.80 -14.57
C VAL A 388 -5.64 10.67 -13.14
N ALA A 389 -6.40 11.14 -12.16
CA ALA A 389 -6.10 11.03 -10.74
C ALA A 389 -5.75 9.60 -10.30
N LYS A 390 -6.61 8.62 -10.63
CA LYS A 390 -6.39 7.21 -10.27
C LYS A 390 -5.13 6.59 -10.87
N HIS A 391 -4.60 7.14 -11.95
CA HIS A 391 -3.40 6.64 -12.62
C HIS A 391 -2.14 7.48 -12.30
N TRP A 392 -2.29 8.59 -11.57
CA TRP A 392 -1.19 9.48 -11.21
C TRP A 392 -0.03 8.73 -10.52
N HIS A 393 -0.36 7.97 -9.48
CA HIS A 393 0.58 7.21 -8.66
C HIS A 393 0.87 5.79 -9.20
N VAL A 394 0.42 5.44 -10.41
CA VAL A 394 0.71 4.11 -10.99
C VAL A 394 2.13 4.08 -11.55
N LEU A 395 2.96 3.16 -11.03
CA LEU A 395 4.29 2.83 -11.53
C LEU A 395 4.33 1.35 -11.92
N ASP A 396 3.67 1.00 -13.02
CA ASP A 396 3.55 -0.40 -13.46
C ASP A 396 4.73 -0.83 -14.35
N GLY A 397 4.98 -2.14 -14.42
CA GLY A 397 6.06 -2.72 -15.24
C GLY A 397 7.43 -2.12 -14.94
N ASP A 398 8.19 -1.78 -15.98
CA ASP A 398 9.56 -1.24 -15.87
C ASP A 398 9.64 0.15 -15.24
N LEU A 399 8.53 0.91 -15.22
CA LEU A 399 8.51 2.28 -14.67
C LEU A 399 8.91 2.32 -13.19
N GLN A 400 8.58 1.29 -12.40
CA GLN A 400 8.97 1.23 -10.99
C GLN A 400 10.49 1.03 -10.79
N PHE A 401 11.16 0.34 -11.72
CA PHE A 401 12.59 0.05 -11.63
C PHE A 401 13.36 1.30 -12.01
N ALA A 402 13.02 1.90 -13.16
CA ALA A 402 13.56 3.18 -13.60
C ALA A 402 13.33 4.29 -12.56
N HIS A 403 12.15 4.33 -11.93
CA HIS A 403 11.87 5.28 -10.86
C HIS A 403 12.78 5.08 -9.64
N ARG A 404 13.02 3.84 -9.19
CA ARG A 404 13.92 3.56 -8.06
C ARG A 404 15.37 3.94 -8.35
N GLU A 405 15.85 3.62 -9.55
CA GLU A 405 17.20 4.01 -9.98
C GLU A 405 17.36 5.53 -10.03
N GLU A 406 16.34 6.22 -10.52
CA GLU A 406 16.30 7.68 -10.51
C GLU A 406 16.28 8.26 -9.09
N LEU A 407 15.54 7.66 -8.15
CA LEU A 407 15.58 8.06 -6.73
C LEU A 407 16.98 7.88 -6.14
N TRP A 408 17.66 6.78 -6.43
CA TRP A 408 19.05 6.56 -6.00
C TRP A 408 20.00 7.59 -6.62
N ARG A 409 19.88 7.86 -7.92
CA ARG A 409 20.68 8.88 -8.61
C ARG A 409 20.49 10.26 -8.00
N LEU A 410 19.25 10.67 -7.73
CA LEU A 410 18.93 11.94 -7.06
C LEU A 410 19.44 11.97 -5.61
N ALA A 411 19.50 10.83 -4.95
CA ALA A 411 20.11 10.68 -3.64
C ALA A 411 21.66 10.66 -3.68
N GLY A 412 22.28 10.71 -4.85
CA GLY A 412 23.74 10.67 -5.01
C GLY A 412 24.34 9.26 -5.02
N GLU A 413 23.53 8.23 -5.21
CA GLU A 413 23.95 6.83 -5.34
C GLU A 413 24.02 6.41 -6.81
N ASN A 414 25.03 5.61 -7.15
CA ASN A 414 25.09 4.93 -8.45
C ASN A 414 24.70 3.46 -8.27
N ARG A 415 23.40 3.19 -8.35
CA ARG A 415 22.81 1.86 -8.13
C ARG A 415 21.84 1.52 -9.26
N SER A 416 21.82 0.25 -9.64
CA SER A 416 20.84 -0.31 -10.56
C SER A 416 20.02 -1.39 -9.88
N CYS A 417 18.78 -1.55 -10.32
CA CYS A 417 17.97 -2.69 -9.93
C CYS A 417 18.61 -3.97 -10.49
N PRO A 418 18.60 -5.09 -9.74
CA PRO A 418 19.08 -6.36 -10.27
C PRO A 418 18.31 -6.76 -11.53
N GLU A 419 19.00 -7.21 -12.58
CA GLU A 419 18.38 -7.55 -13.87
C GLU A 419 17.24 -8.57 -13.73
N TRP A 420 17.44 -9.60 -12.91
CA TRP A 420 16.42 -10.63 -12.62
C TRP A 420 15.11 -10.04 -12.09
N SER A 421 15.15 -8.90 -11.40
CA SER A 421 13.99 -8.37 -10.69
C SER A 421 12.89 -7.85 -11.61
N SER A 422 13.24 -7.27 -12.77
CA SER A 422 12.24 -6.87 -13.77
C SER A 422 11.64 -8.10 -14.46
N GLU A 423 12.48 -9.04 -14.89
CA GLU A 423 12.04 -10.27 -15.54
C GLU A 423 11.06 -11.07 -14.67
N ILE A 424 11.44 -11.33 -13.41
CA ILE A 424 10.60 -12.04 -12.43
C ILE A 424 9.31 -11.25 -12.13
N TYR A 425 9.37 -9.92 -12.03
CA TYR A 425 8.15 -9.13 -11.84
C TYR A 425 7.20 -9.22 -13.06
N GLY A 426 7.75 -9.28 -14.28
CA GLY A 426 7.00 -9.53 -15.51
C GLY A 426 6.31 -10.90 -15.48
N ALA A 427 7.01 -11.92 -14.98
CA ALA A 427 6.51 -13.30 -14.90
C ALA A 427 5.75 -13.64 -13.60
N LYS A 428 5.47 -12.66 -12.72
CA LYS A 428 4.90 -12.89 -11.38
C LYS A 428 3.59 -13.69 -11.35
N LEU A 429 2.74 -13.56 -12.37
CA LEU A 429 1.47 -14.27 -12.44
C LEU A 429 1.70 -15.77 -12.72
N ILE A 430 2.58 -16.07 -13.69
CA ILE A 430 2.98 -17.44 -14.02
C ILE A 430 3.63 -18.09 -12.80
N LEU A 431 4.56 -17.38 -12.14
CA LEU A 431 5.17 -17.84 -10.89
C LEU A 431 4.15 -18.14 -9.79
N ARG A 432 3.15 -17.25 -9.62
CA ARG A 432 2.11 -17.41 -8.60
C ARG A 432 1.24 -18.63 -8.88
N ASP A 433 0.83 -18.82 -10.13
CA ASP A 433 -0.04 -19.94 -10.51
C ASP A 433 0.70 -21.28 -10.40
N GLU A 434 1.97 -21.33 -10.84
CA GLU A 434 2.81 -22.52 -10.69
C GLU A 434 3.13 -22.82 -9.22
N TRP A 435 3.39 -21.79 -8.40
CA TRP A 435 3.59 -22.00 -6.96
C TRP A 435 2.33 -22.50 -6.26
N LYS A 436 1.14 -22.02 -6.66
CA LYS A 436 -0.14 -22.54 -6.16
C LYS A 436 -0.31 -24.02 -6.53
N ASP A 437 0.13 -24.44 -7.72
CA ASP A 437 0.14 -25.85 -8.10
C ASP A 437 1.06 -26.68 -7.20
N LEU A 438 2.29 -26.22 -6.97
CA LEU A 438 3.23 -26.87 -6.05
C LEU A 438 2.69 -26.99 -4.61
N VAL A 439 1.95 -25.99 -4.13
CA VAL A 439 1.26 -26.07 -2.83
C VAL A 439 0.15 -27.12 -2.88
N ARG A 440 -0.64 -27.14 -3.95
CA ARG A 440 -1.75 -28.10 -4.16
C ARG A 440 -1.25 -29.55 -4.26
N THR A 441 -0.08 -29.79 -4.86
CA THR A 441 0.53 -31.12 -4.98
C THR A 441 1.35 -31.52 -3.76
N GLY A 442 1.55 -30.62 -2.78
CA GLY A 442 2.34 -30.88 -1.57
C GLY A 442 3.85 -30.82 -1.78
N GLU A 443 4.32 -30.26 -2.89
CA GLU A 443 5.74 -30.20 -3.25
C GLU A 443 6.42 -28.91 -2.77
N ALA A 444 5.66 -27.85 -2.47
CA ALA A 444 6.19 -26.51 -2.16
C ALA A 444 7.24 -26.51 -1.02
N ASP A 445 7.04 -27.29 0.05
CA ASP A 445 8.00 -27.38 1.17
C ASP A 445 9.35 -27.95 0.72
N SER A 446 9.32 -28.98 -0.11
CA SER A 446 10.54 -29.60 -0.65
C SER A 446 11.30 -28.65 -1.58
N TRP A 447 10.56 -27.81 -2.31
CA TRP A 447 11.13 -26.80 -3.20
C TRP A 447 11.78 -25.64 -2.45
N ALA A 448 11.17 -25.21 -1.34
CA ALA A 448 11.68 -24.12 -0.51
C ALA A 448 12.84 -24.57 0.41
N LYS A 449 12.92 -25.84 0.77
CA LYS A 449 13.92 -26.36 1.72
C LYS A 449 15.36 -25.96 1.37
N GLY A 450 16.04 -25.30 2.31
CA GLY A 450 17.42 -24.83 2.20
C GLY A 450 17.60 -23.55 1.35
N VAL A 451 16.55 -23.07 0.68
CA VAL A 451 16.63 -21.84 -0.12
C VAL A 451 16.83 -20.65 0.82
N GLY A 452 17.85 -19.85 0.54
CA GLY A 452 18.21 -18.66 1.31
C GLY A 452 19.36 -18.86 2.28
N GLU A 453 19.83 -20.09 2.51
CA GLU A 453 21.04 -20.36 3.32
C GLU A 453 22.31 -19.79 2.64
N GLY A 454 22.34 -19.78 1.29
CA GLY A 454 23.37 -19.15 0.48
C GLY A 454 23.06 -17.71 0.07
N GLY A 455 22.01 -17.10 0.64
CA GLY A 455 21.56 -15.74 0.36
C GLY A 455 20.67 -15.61 -0.90
N MET A 456 20.52 -14.38 -1.39
CA MET A 456 19.59 -14.03 -2.48
C MET A 456 19.71 -14.88 -3.76
N LYS A 457 20.91 -15.37 -4.10
CA LYS A 457 21.13 -16.19 -5.30
C LYS A 457 20.29 -17.48 -5.31
N ASP A 458 20.04 -18.08 -4.14
CA ASP A 458 19.27 -19.32 -4.03
C ASP A 458 17.80 -19.06 -4.37
N TRP A 459 17.29 -17.90 -3.94
CA TRP A 459 15.93 -17.46 -4.25
C TRP A 459 15.75 -17.17 -5.73
N VAL A 460 16.74 -16.53 -6.35
CA VAL A 460 16.75 -16.27 -7.79
C VAL A 460 16.71 -17.59 -8.56
N GLU A 461 17.56 -18.56 -8.19
CA GLU A 461 17.54 -19.89 -8.80
C GLU A 461 16.20 -20.62 -8.59
N LEU A 462 15.60 -20.54 -7.39
CA LEU A 462 14.27 -21.10 -7.14
C LEU A 462 13.22 -20.52 -8.10
N MET A 463 13.19 -19.19 -8.26
CA MET A 463 12.20 -18.54 -9.14
C MET A 463 12.36 -18.99 -10.59
N TYR A 464 13.59 -19.05 -11.13
CA TYR A 464 13.82 -19.57 -12.47
C TYR A 464 13.49 -21.06 -12.60
N ARG A 465 13.72 -21.86 -11.56
CA ARG A 465 13.33 -23.28 -11.55
C ARG A 465 11.82 -23.46 -11.62
N VAL A 466 11.05 -22.61 -10.93
CA VAL A 466 9.58 -22.59 -10.99
C VAL A 466 9.11 -22.18 -12.39
N LEU A 467 9.71 -21.15 -13.00
CA LEU A 467 9.38 -20.77 -14.39
C LEU A 467 9.63 -21.89 -15.40
N ARG A 468 10.78 -22.56 -15.32
CA ARG A 468 11.10 -23.72 -16.18
C ARG A 468 10.13 -24.89 -15.98
N ARG A 469 9.54 -25.03 -14.79
CA ARG A 469 8.50 -26.05 -14.55
C ARG A 469 7.21 -25.69 -15.29
N ALA A 470 6.78 -24.43 -15.21
CA ALA A 470 5.60 -23.95 -15.91
C ALA A 470 5.70 -24.17 -17.43
N GLU A 471 6.86 -23.90 -18.02
CA GLU A 471 7.12 -24.11 -19.46
C GLU A 471 7.01 -25.58 -19.90
N ARG A 472 7.38 -26.52 -19.02
CA ARG A 472 7.32 -27.97 -19.31
C ARG A 472 5.91 -28.55 -19.21
N GLY A 473 5.02 -27.90 -18.45
CA GLY A 473 3.60 -28.31 -18.33
C GLY A 473 2.73 -27.82 -19.49
N THR A 474 3.23 -26.93 -20.34
CA THR A 474 2.54 -26.36 -21.51
C THR A 474 2.85 -27.06 -22.85
N ASN A 475 3.77 -28.03 -22.86
CA ASN A 475 4.04 -28.94 -23.98
C ASN A 475 3.42 -30.30 -23.70
#